data_AF-A0A519P2Q7-F1
#
_entry.id   AF-A0A519P2Q7-F1
#
_cell.length_a   1.000
_cell.length_b   1.000
_cell.length_c   1.000
_cell.angle_alpha   90.00
_cell.angle_beta   90.00
_cell.angle_gamma   90.00
#
_symmetry.space_group_name_H-M   'P 1'
#
loop_
_entity.id
_entity.type
_entity.pdbx_description
1 polymer ?
#
loop_
_entity_poly.entity_id
_entity_poly.type
_entity_poly.pdbx_seq_one_letter_code
_entity_poly.pdbx_strand_id
1 'polypeptide(L)' 'MADRIWVTRARPGADRTAQRLADLGYEAVVAPVLTIQPLPFEAPAPATIAALALTSANGVAA' A
#
# COMPACT_ATOMS: atom_id res chain seq x y z
N MET A 1 -20.09 -21.71 -2.92
CA MET A 1 -18.82 -21.30 -2.27
C MET A 1 -18.46 -19.95 -2.87
N ALA A 2 -18.03 -18.97 -2.07
CA ALA A 2 -17.54 -17.71 -2.62
C ALA A 2 -16.19 -17.94 -3.32
N ASP A 3 -15.94 -17.26 -4.44
CA ASP A 3 -14.64 -17.35 -5.10
C ASP A 3 -13.55 -16.79 -4.19
N ARG A 4 -12.44 -17.51 -4.08
CA ARG A 4 -11.30 -17.13 -3.23
C ARG A 4 -10.31 -16.29 -4.01
N ILE A 5 -9.94 -15.14 -3.47
CA ILE A 5 -9.00 -14.21 -4.10
C ILE A 5 -7.80 -14.01 -3.18
N TRP A 6 -6.60 -14.30 -3.70
CA TRP A 6 -5.35 -14.06 -2.99
C TRP A 6 -4.90 -12.60 -3.15
N VAL A 7 -4.76 -11.91 -2.03
CA VAL A 7 -4.22 -10.55 -1.97
C VAL A 7 -2.73 -10.63 -1.61
N THR A 8 -1.87 -10.42 -2.61
CA THR A 8 -0.40 -10.55 -2.51
C THR A 8 0.33 -9.27 -2.08
N ARG A 9 -0.33 -8.10 -2.19
CA ARG A 9 0.28 -6.80 -1.90
C ARG A 9 0.65 -6.65 -0.42
N ALA A 10 1.54 -5.70 -0.12
CA ALA A 10 1.92 -5.37 1.26
C ALA A 10 0.75 -4.74 2.06
N ARG A 11 0.81 -4.90 3.39
CA ARG A 11 -0.04 -4.19 4.35
C ARG A 11 0.41 -2.72 4.50
N PRO A 12 -0.51 -1.79 4.84
CA PRO A 12 -1.95 -1.98 5.13
C PRO A 12 -2.84 -2.01 3.87
N GLY A 13 -2.27 -1.85 2.67
CA GLY A 13 -3.04 -1.86 1.42
C GLY A 13 -3.76 -3.18 1.14
N ALA A 14 -3.18 -4.29 1.59
CA ALA A 14 -3.79 -5.62 1.54
C ALA A 14 -5.13 -5.66 2.28
N ASP A 15 -5.16 -5.13 3.50
CA ASP A 15 -6.33 -5.19 4.37
C ASP A 15 -7.49 -4.37 3.81
N ARG A 16 -7.21 -3.18 3.25
CA ARG A 16 -8.22 -2.39 2.53
C ARG A 16 -8.76 -3.09 1.29
N THR A 17 -7.92 -3.87 0.60
CA THR A 17 -8.34 -4.64 -0.57
C THR A 17 -9.22 -5.80 -0.13
N ALA A 18 -8.84 -6.51 0.93
CA ALA A 18 -9.61 -7.61 1.50
C ALA A 18 -11.01 -7.17 1.95
N GLN A 19 -11.13 -6.00 2.60
CA GLN A 19 -12.44 -5.48 2.98
C GLN A 19 -13.33 -5.24 1.76
N ARG A 20 -12.81 -4.59 0.71
CA ARG A 20 -13.56 -4.35 -0.53
C ARG A 20 -13.98 -5.65 -1.22
N LEU A 21 -13.13 -6.68 -1.16
CA LEU A 21 -13.46 -8.00 -1.69
C LEU A 21 -14.59 -8.67 -0.89
N ALA A 22 -14.56 -8.57 0.43
CA ALA A 22 -15.63 -9.06 1.30
C ALA A 22 -16.95 -8.32 1.04
N ASP A 23 -16.92 -7.00 0.85
CA ASP A 23 -18.11 -6.20 0.52
C ASP A 23 -18.73 -6.59 -0.83
N LEU A 24 -17.94 -7.19 -1.74
CA LEU A 24 -18.36 -7.73 -3.03
C LEU A 24 -18.77 -9.22 -2.98
N GLY A 25 -18.67 -9.87 -1.81
CA GLY A 25 -19.04 -11.27 -1.62
C GLY A 25 -17.94 -12.30 -1.93
N TYR A 26 -16.68 -11.86 -2.09
CA TYR A 26 -15.53 -12.75 -2.26
C TYR A 26 -14.90 -13.15 -0.93
N GLU A 27 -14.26 -14.32 -0.89
CA GLU A 27 -13.39 -14.70 0.22
C GLU A 27 -11.96 -14.19 -0.05
N ALA A 28 -11.54 -13.17 0.68
CA ALA A 28 -10.19 -12.64 0.57
C ALA A 28 -9.19 -13.47 1.42
N VAL A 29 -8.14 -13.99 0.78
CA VAL A 29 -7.00 -14.60 1.47
C VAL A 29 -5.85 -13.58 1.50
N VAL A 30 -5.56 -13.02 2.66
CA VAL A 30 -4.46 -12.04 2.82
C VAL A 30 -3.17 -12.78 3.18
N ALA A 31 -2.30 -12.97 2.20
CA ALA A 31 -0.95 -13.49 2.39
C ALA A 31 0.04 -12.65 1.58
N PRO A 32 0.51 -11.52 2.12
CA PRO A 32 1.46 -10.64 1.45
C PRO A 32 2.76 -11.36 1.09
N VAL A 33 3.31 -11.06 -0.08
CA VAL A 33 4.65 -11.56 -0.51
C VAL A 33 5.72 -10.47 -0.47
N LEU A 34 5.36 -9.30 0.10
CA LEU A 34 6.16 -8.09 0.17
C LEU A 34 5.88 -7.38 1.50
N THR A 35 6.85 -6.62 2.00
CA THR A 35 6.65 -5.64 3.08
C THR A 35 7.09 -4.25 2.64
N ILE A 36 6.54 -3.21 3.27
CA ILE A 36 7.02 -1.83 3.10
C ILE A 36 8.02 -1.56 4.22
N GLN A 37 9.23 -1.15 3.86
CA GLN A 37 10.27 -0.79 4.81
C GLN A 37 10.68 0.67 4.57
N PRO A 38 10.48 1.57 5.54
CA PRO A 38 11.04 2.92 5.49
C PRO A 38 12.56 2.83 5.41
N LEU A 39 13.16 3.68 4.57
CA LEU A 39 14.60 3.84 4.48
C LEU A 39 15.00 5.18 5.08
N PRO A 40 16.19 5.28 5.72
CA PRO A 40 16.74 6.57 6.09
C PRO A 40 16.81 7.48 4.87
N PHE A 41 16.25 8.68 4.99
CA PHE A 41 16.25 9.67 3.93
C PHE A 41 16.43 11.05 4.53
N GLU A 42 17.44 11.76 4.04
CA GLU A 42 17.65 13.17 4.38
C GLU A 42 17.04 14.02 3.27
N ALA A 43 15.97 14.74 3.60
CA ALA A 43 15.30 15.60 2.64
C ALA A 43 16.20 16.82 2.32
N PRO A 44 16.32 17.23 1.05
CA PRO A 44 16.93 18.50 0.69
C PRO A 44 16.21 19.67 1.38
N ALA A 45 16.93 20.78 1.60
CA ALA A 45 16.32 21.99 2.13
C ALA A 45 15.11 22.41 1.26
N PRO A 46 13.90 22.57 1.82
CA PRO A 46 12.69 22.78 1.00
C PRO A 46 12.77 23.97 0.04
N ALA A 47 13.49 25.02 0.41
CA ALA A 47 13.71 26.21 -0.41
C ALA A 47 14.49 25.94 -1.71
N THR A 48 15.17 24.80 -1.83
CA THR A 48 15.94 24.43 -3.04
C THR A 48 15.13 23.60 -4.04
N ILE A 49 13.87 23.24 -3.71
CA ILE A 49 13.03 22.34 -4.50
C ILE A 49 11.89 23.11 -5.16
N ALA A 50 11.86 23.12 -6.50
CA ALA A 50 10.81 23.80 -7.27
C ALA A 50 9.50 22.99 -7.37
N ALA A 51 9.59 21.66 -7.26
CA ALA A 51 8.44 20.76 -7.31
C ALA A 51 8.75 19.42 -6.63
N LEU A 52 7.70 18.78 -6.10
CA LEU A 52 7.74 17.43 -5.52
C LEU A 52 6.73 16.53 -6.23
N ALA A 53 7.15 15.32 -6.58
CA ALA A 53 6.28 14.29 -7.15
C ALA A 53 6.20 13.09 -6.21
N LEU A 54 4.98 12.71 -5.81
CA LEU A 54 4.68 11.55 -4.98
C LEU A 54 3.91 10.54 -5.81
N THR A 55 4.51 9.37 -6.08
CA THR A 55 3.94 8.36 -6.98
C THR A 55 3.17 7.25 -6.26
N SER A 56 3.15 7.29 -4.92
CA SER A 56 2.41 6.32 -4.11
C SER A 56 1.94 6.93 -2.79
N ALA A 57 0.88 6.36 -2.23
CA ALA A 57 0.41 6.72 -0.89
C ALA A 57 1.46 6.48 0.20
N ASN A 58 2.39 5.55 0.00
CA ASN A 58 3.48 5.31 0.94
C ASN A 58 4.45 6.50 0.98
N GLY A 59 4.73 7.14 -0.16
CA GLY A 59 5.59 8.33 -0.22
C GLY A 59 4.93 9.57 0.39
N VAL A 60 3.59 9.63 0.41
CA VAL A 60 2.84 10.71 1.08
C VAL A 60 2.88 10.56 2.60
N ALA A 61 2.89 9.32 3.11
CA ALA A 61 2.83 9.03 4.54
C ALA A 61 4.21 8.94 5.23
N ALA A 62 5.29 8.91 4.45
CA ALA A 62 6.66 8.77 4.94
C ALA A 62 7.22 10.05 5.56
#